data_AF-A0A4T2GMT4-F1
#
_entry.id   AF-A0A4T2GMT4-F1
#
_cell.length_a   1.000
_cell.length_b   1.000
_cell.length_c   1.000
_cell.angle_alpha   90.00
_cell.angle_beta   90.00
_cell.angle_gamma   90.00
#
_symmetry.space_group_name_H-M   'P 1'
#
loop_
_entity.id
_entity.type
_entity.pdbx_description
1 polymer ?
#
loop_
_entity_poly.entity_id
_entity_poly.type
_entity_poly.pdbx_seq_one_letter_code
_entity_poly.pdbx_strand_id
1 'polypeptide(L)'
;MSDVINAILSFLFCRWLFMTFLFYQFTTIFMTVDFLPSLTAILLMTGVCFTLFRLVYQPGISRLTLLFFYGCYGFLLIYLLFFKSMGVRGVNWDLLSTFSQDLLLNPAILVFNLLLFLPLGLLFSFSWKKLSLFVGAILLVEACQFFFSLGFFDLGDILLNTSGFALGNFLGQSAIAHSFKNRIQKK
;
A
#
# COMPACT_ATOMS: atom_id res chain seq x y z
N MET A 1 -26.97 -9.81 -3.36
CA MET A 1 -25.92 -10.80 -3.72
C MET A 1 -25.72 -11.68 -2.49
N SER A 2 -25.67 -13.01 -2.63
CA SER A 2 -25.34 -13.88 -1.49
C SER A 2 -23.87 -13.68 -1.12
N ASP A 3 -23.53 -13.64 0.17
CA ASP A 3 -22.14 -13.53 0.63
C ASP A 3 -21.27 -14.66 0.08
N VAL A 4 -21.84 -15.84 -0.18
CA VAL A 4 -21.15 -16.96 -0.84
C VAL A 4 -20.72 -16.59 -2.27
N ILE A 5 -21.63 -15.99 -3.05
CA ILE A 5 -21.32 -15.55 -4.42
C ILE A 5 -20.25 -14.46 -4.39
N ASN A 6 -20.35 -13.51 -3.46
CA ASN A 6 -19.36 -12.45 -3.30
C ASN A 6 -17.98 -13.02 -2.95
N ALA A 7 -17.91 -13.97 -2.01
CA ALA A 7 -16.66 -14.62 -1.64
C ALA A 7 -16.01 -15.36 -2.82
N ILE A 8 -16.79 -16.12 -3.59
CA ILE A 8 -16.30 -16.85 -4.77
C ILE A 8 -15.78 -15.88 -5.84
N LEU A 9 -16.56 -14.85 -6.18
CA LEU A 9 -16.15 -13.88 -7.20
C LEU A 9 -14.92 -13.08 -6.76
N SER A 10 -14.87 -12.66 -5.50
CA SER A 10 -13.71 -11.96 -4.93
C SER A 10 -12.47 -12.83 -4.98
N PHE A 11 -12.58 -14.11 -4.62
CA PHE A 11 -11.45 -15.04 -4.66
C PHE A 11 -10.95 -15.27 -6.09
N LEU A 12 -11.84 -15.58 -7.02
CA LEU A 12 -11.47 -15.83 -8.42
C LEU A 12 -10.83 -14.60 -9.05
N PHE A 13 -11.39 -13.42 -8.81
CA PHE A 13 -10.85 -12.15 -9.28
C PHE A 13 -9.47 -11.87 -8.68
N CYS A 14 -9.32 -11.95 -7.36
CA CYS A 14 -8.05 -11.70 -6.69
C CYS A 14 -6.98 -12.72 -7.07
N ARG A 15 -7.34 -14.00 -7.24
CA ARG A 15 -6.43 -15.03 -7.74
C ARG A 15 -5.96 -14.71 -9.15
N TRP A 16 -6.87 -14.37 -10.06
CA TRP A 16 -6.52 -13.99 -11.43
C TRP A 16 -5.59 -12.77 -11.44
N LEU A 17 -5.98 -11.70 -10.74
CA LEU A 17 -5.19 -10.48 -10.67
C LEU A 17 -3.79 -10.73 -10.09
N PHE A 18 -3.70 -11.51 -9.01
CA PHE A 18 -2.43 -11.85 -8.40
C PHE A 18 -1.53 -12.65 -9.33
N MET A 19 -2.05 -13.74 -9.92
CA MET A 19 -1.27 -14.61 -10.78
C MET A 19 -0.85 -13.95 -12.09
N THR A 20 -1.67 -13.05 -12.64
CA THR A 20 -1.37 -12.36 -13.90
C THR A 20 -0.42 -11.18 -13.72
N PHE A 21 -0.57 -10.39 -12.66
CA PHE A 21 0.11 -9.09 -12.56
C PHE A 21 1.02 -8.91 -11.35
N LEU A 22 0.79 -9.63 -10.24
CA LEU A 22 1.50 -9.37 -8.98
C LEU A 22 2.49 -10.46 -8.60
N PHE A 23 2.33 -11.68 -9.15
CA PHE A 23 3.11 -12.83 -8.73
C PHE A 23 4.61 -12.60 -8.91
N TYR A 24 5.04 -12.08 -10.06
CA TYR A 24 6.46 -11.82 -10.31
C TYR A 24 7.07 -10.81 -9.32
N GLN A 25 6.36 -9.73 -9.01
CA GLN A 25 6.83 -8.71 -8.07
C GLN A 25 6.80 -9.25 -6.63
N PHE A 26 5.78 -10.05 -6.30
CA PHE A 26 5.68 -10.70 -5.00
C PHE A 26 6.86 -11.65 -4.76
N THR A 27 7.19 -12.52 -5.72
CA THR A 27 8.32 -13.44 -5.58
C THR A 27 9.66 -12.71 -5.48
N THR A 28 9.81 -11.59 -6.19
CA THR A 28 10.99 -10.73 -6.12
C THR A 28 11.13 -10.03 -4.76
N ILE A 29 10.03 -9.54 -4.18
CA ILE A 29 10.05 -8.80 -2.91
C ILE A 29 10.23 -9.74 -1.71
N PHE A 30 9.52 -10.87 -1.70
CA PHE A 30 9.53 -11.81 -0.57
C PHE A 30 10.54 -12.93 -0.74
N MET A 31 11.28 -12.96 -1.86
CA MET A 31 12.30 -13.96 -2.18
C MET A 31 11.80 -15.41 -2.01
N THR A 32 10.53 -15.64 -2.37
CA THR A 32 9.86 -16.93 -2.21
C THR A 32 8.96 -17.19 -3.41
N VAL A 33 8.92 -18.46 -3.84
CA VAL A 33 7.95 -18.96 -4.83
C VAL A 33 6.96 -19.92 -4.18
N ASP A 34 6.95 -19.98 -2.85
CA ASP A 34 6.21 -20.98 -2.12
C ASP A 34 4.70 -20.76 -2.23
N PHE A 35 3.99 -21.87 -2.16
CA PHE A 35 2.54 -21.89 -2.22
C PHE A 35 1.90 -21.11 -1.07
N LEU A 36 2.42 -21.26 0.15
CA LEU A 36 1.77 -20.73 1.35
C LEU A 36 1.76 -19.18 1.40
N PRO A 37 2.89 -18.46 1.20
CA PRO A 37 2.88 -16.99 1.15
C PRO A 37 2.00 -16.45 0.03
N SER A 38 2.06 -17.10 -1.14
CA SER A 38 1.23 -16.73 -2.30
C SER A 38 -0.26 -16.89 -2.02
N LEU A 39 -0.66 -18.00 -1.40
CA LEU A 39 -2.04 -18.24 -0.97
C LEU A 39 -2.47 -17.22 0.08
N THR A 40 -1.64 -16.92 1.07
CA THR A 40 -1.93 -15.92 2.10
C THR A 40 -2.17 -14.53 1.49
N ALA A 41 -1.34 -14.11 0.52
CA ALA A 41 -1.53 -12.85 -0.19
C ALA A 41 -2.87 -12.82 -0.95
N ILE A 42 -3.20 -13.90 -1.68
CA ILE A 42 -4.48 -14.01 -2.39
C ILE A 42 -5.66 -13.94 -1.42
N LEU A 43 -5.60 -14.64 -0.29
CA LEU A 43 -6.68 -14.63 0.71
C LEU A 43 -6.85 -13.25 1.37
N LEU A 44 -5.75 -12.55 1.67
CA LEU A 44 -5.81 -11.18 2.19
C LEU A 44 -6.44 -10.23 1.17
N MET A 45 -6.00 -10.27 -0.08
CA MET A 45 -6.61 -9.50 -1.17
C MET A 45 -8.09 -9.84 -1.35
N THR A 46 -8.44 -11.12 -1.27
CA THR A 46 -9.83 -11.60 -1.34
C THR A 46 -10.66 -11.00 -0.22
N GLY A 47 -10.16 -10.96 1.02
CA GLY A 47 -10.85 -10.35 2.15
C GLY A 47 -11.14 -8.86 1.95
N VAL A 48 -10.15 -8.12 1.42
CA VAL A 48 -10.32 -6.70 1.07
C VAL A 48 -11.38 -6.55 -0.03
N CYS A 49 -11.26 -7.29 -1.12
CA CYS A 49 -12.17 -7.25 -2.25
C CYS A 49 -13.60 -7.62 -1.85
N PHE A 50 -13.76 -8.69 -1.07
CA PHE A 50 -15.04 -9.11 -0.50
C PHE A 50 -15.69 -8.00 0.32
N THR A 51 -14.92 -7.34 1.18
CA THR A 51 -15.42 -6.24 2.02
C THR A 51 -15.86 -5.05 1.15
N LEU A 52 -15.10 -4.70 0.11
CA LEU A 52 -15.46 -3.63 -0.81
C LEU A 52 -16.75 -3.94 -1.59
N PHE A 53 -16.88 -5.15 -2.12
CA PHE A 53 -18.09 -5.58 -2.83
C PHE A 53 -19.29 -5.71 -1.91
N ARG A 54 -19.09 -6.15 -0.66
CA ARG A 54 -20.15 -6.24 0.34
C ARG A 54 -20.81 -4.89 0.59
N LEU A 55 -20.04 -3.79 0.60
CA LEU A 55 -20.56 -2.43 0.78
C LEU A 55 -21.55 -1.96 -0.29
N VAL A 56 -21.59 -2.63 -1.44
CA VAL A 56 -22.56 -2.34 -2.50
C VAL A 56 -23.97 -2.72 -2.05
N TYR A 57 -24.13 -3.86 -1.35
CA TYR A 57 -25.43 -4.44 -0.99
C TYR A 57 -25.71 -4.54 0.52
N GLN A 58 -24.68 -4.47 1.37
CA GLN A 58 -24.78 -4.39 2.83
C GLN A 58 -23.84 -3.28 3.33
N PRO A 59 -24.37 -2.08 3.65
CA PRO A 59 -23.56 -1.01 4.23
C PRO A 59 -23.04 -1.40 5.61
N GLY A 60 -21.91 -0.81 6.00
CA GLY A 60 -21.25 -1.06 7.28
C GLY A 60 -20.04 -1.99 7.17
N ILE A 61 -18.97 -1.62 7.89
CA ILE A 61 -17.81 -2.48 8.12
C ILE A 61 -17.61 -2.57 9.63
N SER A 62 -17.37 -3.78 10.13
CA SER A 62 -17.06 -3.93 11.55
C SER A 62 -15.73 -3.25 11.89
N ARG A 63 -15.65 -2.66 13.08
CA ARG A 63 -14.41 -2.04 13.57
C ARG A 63 -13.26 -3.04 13.63
N LEU A 64 -13.54 -4.29 13.96
CA LEU A 64 -12.55 -5.36 14.01
C LEU A 64 -11.98 -5.68 12.63
N THR A 65 -12.83 -5.75 11.59
CA THR A 65 -12.40 -5.96 10.20
C THR A 65 -11.52 -4.81 9.70
N LEU A 66 -11.90 -3.56 10.00
CA LEU A 66 -11.07 -2.40 9.67
C LEU A 66 -9.71 -2.46 10.38
N LEU A 67 -9.71 -2.73 11.69
CA LEU A 67 -8.49 -2.82 12.48
C LEU A 67 -7.57 -3.94 11.96
N PHE A 68 -8.13 -5.09 11.59
CA PHE A 68 -7.39 -6.20 11.00
C PHE A 68 -6.68 -5.77 9.70
N PHE A 69 -7.40 -5.17 8.75
CA PHE A 69 -6.77 -4.74 7.49
C PHE A 69 -5.73 -3.65 7.68
N TYR A 70 -5.99 -2.66 8.54
CA TYR A 70 -4.98 -1.63 8.87
C TYR A 70 -3.77 -2.22 9.61
N GLY A 71 -3.97 -3.25 10.44
CA GLY A 71 -2.90 -4.01 11.08
C GLY A 71 -2.04 -4.73 10.05
N CYS A 72 -2.65 -5.53 9.16
CA CYS A 72 -1.94 -6.20 8.07
C CYS A 72 -1.18 -5.20 7.18
N TYR A 73 -1.82 -4.08 6.83
CA TYR A 73 -1.19 -3.00 6.08
C TYR A 73 0.03 -2.42 6.82
N GLY A 74 -0.09 -2.12 8.12
CA GLY A 74 1.02 -1.60 8.92
C GLY A 74 2.20 -2.57 9.00
N PHE A 75 1.94 -3.86 9.21
CA PHE A 75 2.99 -4.88 9.18
C PHE A 75 3.68 -4.98 7.82
N LEU A 76 2.90 -4.97 6.73
CA LEU A 76 3.44 -4.99 5.38
C LEU A 76 4.28 -3.74 5.09
N LEU A 77 3.80 -2.56 5.50
CA LEU A 77 4.51 -1.29 5.33
C LEU A 77 5.87 -1.32 6.03
N ILE A 78 5.92 -1.75 7.30
CA ILE A 78 7.17 -1.88 8.05
C ILE A 78 8.11 -2.88 7.36
N TYR A 79 7.58 -4.03 6.92
CA TYR A 79 8.38 -5.02 6.21
C TYR A 79 8.99 -4.44 4.92
N LEU A 80 8.18 -3.78 4.09
CA LEU A 80 8.66 -3.22 2.82
C LEU A 80 9.66 -2.09 3.00
N LEU A 81 9.51 -1.26 4.02
CA LEU A 81 10.45 -0.18 4.30
C LEU A 81 11.79 -0.72 4.79
N PHE A 82 11.81 -1.70 5.68
CA PHE A 82 13.06 -2.09 6.36
C PHE A 82 13.68 -3.40 5.86
N PHE A 83 12.95 -4.27 5.17
CA PHE A 83 13.43 -5.63 4.90
C PHE A 83 13.56 -5.95 3.40
N LYS A 84 12.95 -5.14 2.52
CA LYS A 84 13.00 -5.35 1.06
C LYS A 84 14.42 -5.29 0.48
N SER A 85 15.31 -4.49 1.05
CA SER A 85 16.65 -4.21 0.50
C SER A 85 17.77 -4.47 1.51
N MET A 86 17.52 -5.39 2.45
CA MET A 86 18.46 -5.71 3.52
C MET A 86 19.83 -6.14 2.96
N GLY A 87 20.89 -5.61 3.55
CA GLY A 87 22.27 -5.90 3.18
C GLY A 87 22.84 -4.97 2.11
N VAL A 88 22.04 -4.03 1.59
CA VAL A 88 22.48 -3.01 0.64
C VAL A 88 22.52 -1.65 1.33
N ARG A 89 23.51 -0.83 0.96
CA ARG A 89 23.68 0.53 1.50
C ARG A 89 24.20 1.46 0.42
N GLY A 90 23.65 2.67 0.40
CA GLY A 90 24.15 3.77 -0.42
C GLY A 90 23.32 5.02 -0.20
N VAL A 91 23.68 6.08 -0.91
CA VAL A 91 22.94 7.34 -0.87
C VAL A 91 22.68 7.80 -2.30
N ASN A 92 21.42 8.09 -2.59
CA ASN A 92 20.99 8.69 -3.84
C ASN A 92 20.46 10.10 -3.57
N TRP A 93 21.20 11.08 -4.08
CA TRP A 93 20.88 12.50 -3.96
C TRP A 93 20.04 13.03 -5.12
N ASP A 94 19.81 12.22 -6.15
CA ASP A 94 18.99 12.64 -7.28
C ASP A 94 17.50 12.53 -6.89
N LEU A 95 16.84 13.68 -6.79
CA LEU A 95 15.43 13.77 -6.44
C LEU A 95 14.51 13.21 -7.54
N LEU A 96 14.96 13.25 -8.80
CA LEU A 96 14.16 12.90 -9.98
C LEU A 96 14.60 11.59 -10.63
N SER A 97 15.62 10.91 -10.10
CA SER A 97 16.09 9.62 -10.61
C SER A 97 14.98 8.58 -10.65
N THR A 98 14.16 8.52 -9.60
CA THR A 98 13.04 7.56 -9.50
C THR A 98 11.98 7.84 -10.59
N PHE A 99 11.75 9.10 -10.94
CA PHE A 99 10.77 9.47 -11.97
C PHE A 99 11.30 9.36 -13.40
N SER A 100 12.61 9.31 -13.60
CA SER A 100 13.24 9.28 -14.93
C SER A 100 13.76 7.90 -15.30
N GLN A 101 14.54 7.26 -14.41
CA GLN A 101 15.16 5.95 -14.65
C GLN A 101 14.17 4.82 -14.33
N ASP A 102 13.55 4.83 -13.15
CA ASP A 102 12.66 3.73 -12.74
C ASP A 102 11.32 3.75 -13.48
N LEU A 103 10.83 4.92 -13.88
CA LEU A 103 9.61 5.02 -14.70
C LEU A 103 9.77 4.33 -16.06
N LEU A 104 10.96 4.41 -16.67
CA LEU A 104 11.25 3.79 -17.97
C LEU A 104 11.59 2.30 -17.83
N LEU A 105 12.31 1.91 -16.78
CA LEU A 105 12.79 0.55 -16.60
C LEU A 105 11.77 -0.36 -15.90
N ASN A 106 11.05 0.14 -14.89
CA ASN A 106 10.11 -0.66 -14.12
C ASN A 106 8.98 0.20 -13.50
N PRO A 107 8.03 0.70 -14.30
CA PRO A 107 6.97 1.60 -13.84
C PRO A 107 6.08 0.99 -12.75
N ALA A 108 6.00 -0.34 -12.68
CA ALA A 108 5.24 -1.05 -11.66
C ALA A 108 5.78 -0.76 -10.25
N ILE A 109 7.11 -0.71 -10.07
CA ILE A 109 7.74 -0.44 -8.76
C ILE A 109 7.37 0.97 -8.28
N LEU A 110 7.44 1.96 -9.18
CA LEU A 110 7.06 3.34 -8.88
C LEU A 110 5.59 3.44 -8.47
N VAL A 111 4.69 2.78 -9.22
CA VAL A 111 3.27 2.74 -8.89
C VAL A 111 3.04 2.07 -7.53
N PHE A 112 3.70 0.96 -7.22
CA PHE A 112 3.53 0.29 -5.94
C PHE A 112 4.03 1.12 -4.75
N ASN A 113 5.18 1.79 -4.87
CA ASN A 113 5.69 2.69 -3.82
C ASN A 113 4.72 3.86 -3.58
N LEU A 114 4.16 4.45 -4.66
CA LEU A 114 3.14 5.49 -4.55
C LEU A 114 1.86 4.97 -3.88
N LEU A 115 1.37 3.80 -4.30
CA LEU A 115 0.17 3.18 -3.73
C LEU A 115 0.36 2.73 -2.28
N LEU A 116 1.60 2.42 -1.86
CA LEU A 116 1.92 1.96 -0.51
C LEU A 116 1.55 3.00 0.55
N PHE A 117 1.72 4.30 0.26
CA PHE A 117 1.41 5.38 1.22
C PHE A 117 0.02 6.00 1.05
N LEU A 118 -0.72 5.60 0.01
CA LEU A 118 -2.07 6.10 -0.25
C LEU A 118 -3.06 5.75 0.88
N PRO A 119 -3.11 4.52 1.44
CA PRO A 119 -3.97 4.19 2.58
C PRO A 119 -3.68 5.02 3.82
N LEU A 120 -2.40 5.30 4.09
CA LEU A 120 -2.01 6.17 5.20
C LEU A 120 -2.48 7.61 4.98
N GLY A 121 -2.38 8.13 3.75
CA GLY A 121 -2.90 9.44 3.39
C GLY A 121 -4.42 9.56 3.57
N LEU A 122 -5.18 8.51 3.26
CA LEU A 122 -6.65 8.49 3.42
C LEU A 122 -7.11 8.63 4.88
N LEU A 123 -6.26 8.27 5.85
CA LEU A 123 -6.56 8.37 7.29
C LEU A 123 -6.53 9.81 7.80
N PHE A 124 -5.83 10.70 7.11
CA PHE A 124 -5.63 12.07 7.54
C PHE A 124 -6.34 13.04 6.58
N SER A 125 -6.79 14.16 7.13
CA SER A 125 -7.15 15.33 6.32
C SER A 125 -5.89 16.07 5.89
N PHE A 126 -5.90 16.59 4.65
CA PHE A 126 -4.80 17.40 4.14
C PHE A 126 -4.52 18.58 5.07
N SER A 127 -3.26 18.71 5.48
CA SER A 127 -2.74 19.80 6.30
C SER A 127 -1.24 19.85 6.11
N TRP A 128 -0.70 21.04 5.85
CA TRP A 128 0.75 21.25 5.72
C TRP A 128 1.53 20.75 6.93
N LYS A 129 0.97 20.84 8.14
CA LYS A 129 1.60 20.31 9.38
C LYS A 129 1.71 18.79 9.37
N LYS A 130 0.70 18.08 8.87
CA LYS A 130 0.71 16.62 8.79
C LYS A 130 1.62 16.14 7.66
N LEU A 131 1.61 16.85 6.54
CA LEU A 131 2.50 16.58 5.43
C LEU A 131 3.97 16.77 5.85
N SER A 132 4.31 17.85 6.56
CA SER A 132 5.68 18.06 7.06
C SER A 132 6.10 17.01 8.08
N LEU A 133 5.19 16.58 8.96
CA LEU A 133 5.46 15.50 9.91
C LEU A 133 5.70 14.16 9.20
N PHE A 134 4.91 13.88 8.15
CA PHE A 134 5.11 12.71 7.30
C PHE A 134 6.47 12.74 6.58
N VAL A 135 6.86 13.86 5.98
CA VAL A 135 8.18 14.03 5.36
C VAL A 135 9.30 13.79 6.38
N GLY A 136 9.18 14.35 7.59
CA GLY A 136 10.13 14.10 8.67
C GLY A 136 10.21 12.62 9.08
N ALA A 137 9.07 11.93 9.11
CA ALA A 137 9.02 10.50 9.39
C ALA A 137 9.69 9.66 8.29
N ILE A 138 9.46 9.97 7.01
CA ILE A 138 10.12 9.26 5.90
C ILE A 138 11.62 9.54 5.88
N LEU A 139 12.05 10.78 6.11
CA LEU A 139 13.47 11.10 6.28
C LEU A 139 14.13 10.26 7.38
N LEU A 140 13.43 10.04 8.50
CA LEU A 140 13.91 9.17 9.57
C LEU A 140 13.97 7.70 9.14
N VAL A 141 12.98 7.23 8.37
CA VAL A 141 12.99 5.88 7.79
C VAL A 141 14.19 5.68 6.87
N GLU A 142 14.42 6.60 5.93
CA GLU A 142 15.58 6.58 5.01
C GLU A 142 16.91 6.63 5.77
N ALA A 143 16.99 7.46 6.81
CA ALA A 143 18.16 7.52 7.66
C ALA A 143 18.40 6.17 8.36
N CYS A 144 17.36 5.57 8.94
CA CYS A 144 17.44 4.23 9.51
C CYS A 144 17.86 3.20 8.46
N GLN A 145 17.31 3.25 7.24
CA GLN A 145 17.68 2.33 6.18
C GLN A 145 19.17 2.39 5.87
N PHE A 146 19.73 3.60 5.79
CA PHE A 146 21.15 3.80 5.56
C PHE A 146 22.03 3.36 6.74
N PHE A 147 21.69 3.75 7.97
CA PHE A 147 22.53 3.45 9.15
C PHE A 147 22.53 1.96 9.52
N PHE A 148 21.41 1.28 9.30
CA PHE A 148 21.27 -0.15 9.60
C PHE A 148 21.50 -1.07 8.39
N SER A 149 21.96 -0.52 7.25
CA SER A 149 22.20 -1.28 6.00
C SER A 149 20.96 -2.07 5.54
N LEU A 150 19.79 -1.45 5.68
CA LEU A 150 18.49 -1.99 5.29
C LEU A 150 18.05 -1.50 3.91
N GLY A 151 18.78 -0.54 3.32
CA GLY A 151 18.51 0.02 2.01
C GLY A 151 19.35 1.26 1.70
N PHE A 152 18.98 1.94 0.63
CA PHE A 152 19.53 3.23 0.24
C PHE A 152 18.84 4.36 1.02
N PHE A 153 19.55 5.46 1.23
CA PHE A 153 18.93 6.74 1.53
C PHE A 153 18.62 7.41 0.18
N ASP A 154 17.36 7.51 -0.21
CA ASP A 154 16.97 8.00 -1.54
C ASP A 154 16.00 9.19 -1.49
N LEU A 155 16.43 10.33 -2.02
CA LEU A 155 15.61 11.54 -2.11
C LEU A 155 14.39 11.36 -3.03
N GLY A 156 14.51 10.57 -4.09
CA GLY A 156 13.42 10.24 -4.98
C GLY A 156 12.33 9.41 -4.29
N ASP A 157 12.70 8.46 -3.43
CA ASP A 157 11.75 7.70 -2.61
C ASP A 157 11.04 8.61 -1.60
N ILE A 158 11.73 9.58 -0.99
CA ILE A 158 11.08 10.59 -0.12
C ILE A 158 10.00 11.35 -0.90
N LEU A 159 10.31 11.81 -2.12
CA LEU A 159 9.36 12.53 -2.96
C LEU A 159 8.18 11.64 -3.37
N LEU A 160 8.44 10.40 -3.76
CA LEU A 160 7.42 9.45 -4.21
C LEU A 160 6.48 9.04 -3.08
N ASN A 161 7.03 8.71 -1.90
CA ASN A 161 6.28 8.35 -0.71
C ASN A 161 5.41 9.52 -0.23
N THR A 162 5.96 10.74 -0.27
CA THR A 162 5.23 11.99 0.04
C THR A 162 4.10 12.24 -0.95
N SER A 163 4.34 11.98 -2.23
CA SER A 163 3.32 12.08 -3.29
C SER A 163 2.18 11.09 -3.06
N GLY A 164 2.48 9.83 -2.73
CA GLY A 164 1.49 8.82 -2.37
C GLY A 164 0.62 9.23 -1.17
N PHE A 165 1.25 9.75 -0.11
CA PHE A 165 0.55 10.27 1.05
C PHE A 165 -0.34 11.48 0.71
N ALA A 166 0.16 12.43 -0.08
CA ALA A 166 -0.61 13.60 -0.50
C ALA A 166 -1.82 13.21 -1.36
N LEU A 167 -1.64 12.29 -2.32
CA LEU A 167 -2.72 11.74 -3.14
C LEU A 167 -3.79 11.06 -2.27
N GLY A 168 -3.38 10.27 -1.27
CA GLY A 168 -4.30 9.69 -0.30
C GLY A 168 -5.12 10.75 0.46
N ASN A 169 -4.50 11.84 0.91
CA ASN A 169 -5.22 12.94 1.57
C ASN A 169 -6.26 13.60 0.64
N PHE A 170 -5.87 13.89 -0.60
CA PHE A 170 -6.78 14.51 -1.58
C PHE A 170 -7.95 13.59 -1.92
N LEU A 171 -7.69 12.30 -2.14
CA LEU A 171 -8.74 11.31 -2.35
C LEU A 171 -9.66 11.21 -1.13
N GLY A 172 -9.13 11.29 0.08
CA GLY A 172 -9.89 11.25 1.33
C GLY A 172 -10.87 12.41 1.53
N GLN A 173 -10.66 13.52 0.82
CA GLN A 173 -11.52 14.71 0.78
C GLN A 173 -12.44 14.74 -0.45
N SER A 174 -12.27 13.81 -1.40
CA SER A 174 -13.11 13.74 -2.59
C SER A 174 -14.56 13.36 -2.25
N ALA A 175 -15.50 13.77 -3.12
CA ALA A 175 -16.91 13.39 -3.00
C ALA A 175 -17.11 11.86 -2.95
N ILE A 176 -16.24 11.11 -3.63
CA ILE A 176 -16.24 9.64 -3.64
C ILE A 176 -15.94 9.10 -2.23
N ALA A 177 -14.90 9.61 -1.58
CA ALA A 177 -14.54 9.18 -0.23
C ALA A 177 -15.61 9.56 0.81
N HIS A 178 -16.26 10.71 0.66
CA HIS A 178 -17.40 11.08 1.48
C HIS A 178 -18.60 10.12 1.30
N SER A 179 -18.94 9.77 0.06
CA SER A 179 -19.97 8.77 -0.24
C SER A 179 -19.64 7.40 0.36
N PHE A 180 -18.37 6.98 0.28
CA PHE A 180 -17.88 5.73 0.85
C PHE A 180 -17.93 5.72 2.39
N LYS A 181 -17.45 6.78 3.05
CA LYS A 181 -17.53 6.95 4.51
C LYS A 181 -18.98 6.89 5.00
N ASN A 182 -19.91 7.52 4.28
CA ASN A 182 -21.32 7.48 4.61
C ASN A 182 -21.91 6.06 4.52
N ARG A 183 -21.48 5.24 3.54
CA ARG A 183 -21.89 3.82 3.47
C ARG A 183 -21.28 2.96 4.57
N ILE A 184 -20.08 3.29 5.07
CA ILE A 184 -19.47 2.58 6.20
C ILE A 184 -20.16 2.92 7.52
N GLN A 185 -20.61 4.17 7.69
CA GLN A 185 -21.14 4.68 8.95
C GLN A 185 -22.65 4.52 9.12
N LYS A 186 -23.40 4.17 8.06
CA LYS A 186 -24.82 3.80 8.17
C LYS A 186 -24.94 2.55 9.05
N LYS A 187 -25.32 2.77 10.31
CA LYS A 187 -25.84 1.74 11.21
C LYS A 187 -27.25 1.36 10.80
#